data_AF-A0A540KX45-F1
#
_entry.id   AF-A0A540KX45-F1
#
_cell.length_a   1.000
_cell.length_b   1.000
_cell.length_c   1.000
_cell.angle_alpha   90.00
_cell.angle_beta   90.00
_cell.angle_gamma   90.00
#
_symmetry.space_group_name_H-M   'P 1'
#
loop_
_entity.id
_entity.type
_entity.pdbx_description
1 polymer ?
#
loop_
_entity_poly.entity_id
_entity_poly.type
_entity_poly.pdbx_seq_one_letter_code
_entity_poly.pdbx_strand_id
1 'polypeptide(L)'
;MARFSIPLAGFLLLCCCLLSALRLTQADYFKYKDPKQPLNARIRDLMKRMTLAEKIGQMTQIERSVATPDVMNKYFIGSVLSGGGSEPAPKASAEAWVNLVNGLQKGSLSTRLGIPMIYGIDAVHGHNNVYNATIFPHNVGLGVTRQVTFVLTQISRNQQASFKHYRTFMIFRIGEATALEVRATGIPYVFAPCIAVCRDPRWGRCYESYSEDHKIVQAMTEIIPGLQGDMPPTARKGAPYVSTAKVNYLRRDGSYP
;
A
#
# COMPACT_ATOMS: atom_id res chain seq x y z
N MET A 1 -27.62 -70.12 -14.77
CA MET A 1 -26.24 -69.58 -14.65
C MET A 1 -26.01 -68.59 -15.78
N ALA A 2 -26.23 -67.30 -15.54
CA ALA A 2 -26.05 -66.26 -16.56
C ALA A 2 -24.55 -65.93 -16.70
N ARG A 3 -23.98 -66.21 -17.87
CA ARG A 3 -22.60 -65.84 -18.23
C ARG A 3 -22.57 -64.35 -18.53
N PHE A 4 -22.18 -63.54 -17.55
CA PHE A 4 -21.89 -62.13 -17.79
C PHE A 4 -20.65 -62.01 -18.68
N SER A 5 -20.83 -61.38 -19.83
CA SER A 5 -19.79 -61.14 -20.83
C SER A 5 -18.70 -60.24 -20.24
N ILE A 6 -17.48 -60.79 -20.08
CA ILE A 6 -16.24 -60.10 -19.70
C ILE A 6 -16.03 -58.72 -20.38
N PRO A 7 -16.42 -58.45 -21.65
CA PRO A 7 -16.26 -57.12 -22.24
C PRO A 7 -17.08 -56.00 -21.59
N LEU A 8 -18.22 -56.31 -20.96
CA LEU A 8 -19.09 -55.28 -20.37
C LEU A 8 -18.52 -54.74 -19.05
N ALA A 9 -17.87 -55.60 -18.26
CA ALA A 9 -17.20 -55.22 -17.02
C ALA A 9 -15.94 -54.39 -17.28
N GLY A 10 -15.18 -54.70 -18.34
CA GLY A 10 -14.03 -53.91 -18.77
C GLY A 10 -14.40 -52.51 -19.25
N PHE A 11 -15.51 -52.38 -19.99
CA PHE A 11 -16.01 -51.09 -20.46
C PHE A 11 -16.52 -50.21 -19.30
N LEU A 12 -17.18 -50.81 -18.30
CA LEU A 12 -17.61 -50.09 -17.09
C LEU A 12 -16.43 -49.60 -16.27
N LEU A 13 -15.38 -50.42 -16.11
CA LEU A 13 -14.16 -50.04 -15.39
C LEU A 13 -13.41 -48.91 -16.11
N LEU A 14 -13.32 -48.96 -17.44
CA LEU A 14 -12.69 -47.92 -18.26
C LEU A 14 -13.47 -46.59 -18.17
N CYS A 15 -14.80 -46.63 -18.22
CA CYS A 15 -15.66 -45.46 -18.01
C CYS A 15 -15.53 -44.88 -16.59
N CYS A 16 -15.46 -45.72 -15.56
CA CYS A 16 -15.22 -45.27 -14.19
C CYS A 16 -13.84 -44.61 -14.04
N CYS A 17 -12.79 -45.20 -14.63
CA CYS A 17 -11.44 -44.63 -14.64
C CYS A 17 -11.37 -43.28 -15.40
N LEU A 18 -12.06 -43.17 -16.54
CA LEU A 18 -12.16 -41.94 -17.33
C LEU A 18 -12.96 -40.85 -16.59
N LEU A 19 -14.05 -41.21 -15.90
CA LEU A 19 -14.83 -40.29 -15.06
C LEU A 19 -14.05 -39.81 -13.82
N SER A 20 -13.19 -40.66 -13.23
CA SER A 20 -12.27 -40.24 -12.15
C SER A 20 -11.11 -39.39 -12.66
N ALA A 21 -10.62 -39.64 -13.88
CA ALA A 21 -9.57 -38.82 -14.51
C ALA A 21 -10.10 -37.41 -14.89
N LEU A 22 -11.36 -37.31 -15.33
CA LEU A 22 -12.04 -36.04 -15.60
C LEU A 22 -12.29 -35.19 -14.33
N ARG A 23 -12.31 -35.79 -13.14
CA ARG A 23 -12.44 -35.07 -11.86
C ARG A 23 -11.12 -34.52 -11.31
N LEU A 24 -9.97 -34.90 -11.86
CA LEU A 24 -8.66 -34.62 -11.27
C LEU A 24 -7.96 -33.34 -11.77
N THR A 25 -8.55 -32.56 -12.68
CA THR A 25 -7.86 -31.39 -13.25
C THR A 25 -8.78 -30.21 -13.55
N GLN A 26 -9.62 -29.81 -12.60
CA GLN A 26 -10.10 -28.43 -12.58
C GLN A 26 -9.42 -27.72 -11.43
N ALA A 27 -8.29 -27.06 -11.74
CA ALA A 27 -7.65 -26.18 -10.77
C ALA A 27 -8.70 -25.18 -10.26
N ASP A 28 -8.86 -25.10 -8.94
CA ASP A 28 -9.83 -24.21 -8.33
C ASP A 28 -9.56 -22.76 -8.78
N TYR A 29 -10.50 -22.19 -9.52
CA TYR A 29 -10.40 -20.80 -9.96
C TYR A 29 -10.79 -19.86 -8.83
N PHE A 30 -9.81 -19.11 -8.32
CA PHE A 30 -9.98 -18.13 -7.27
C PHE A 30 -10.11 -16.72 -7.85
N LYS A 31 -11.35 -16.19 -7.95
CA LYS A 31 -11.60 -14.84 -8.48
C LYS A 31 -10.80 -13.77 -7.75
N TYR A 32 -10.60 -13.90 -6.44
CA TYR A 32 -9.82 -12.90 -5.68
C TYR A 32 -8.35 -12.80 -6.11
N LYS A 33 -7.78 -13.87 -6.69
CA LYS A 33 -6.41 -13.90 -7.23
C LYS A 33 -6.29 -13.38 -8.65
N ASP A 34 -7.40 -13.24 -9.38
CA ASP A 34 -7.40 -12.74 -10.76
C ASP A 34 -7.36 -11.19 -10.78
N PRO A 35 -6.25 -10.57 -11.22
CA PRO A 35 -6.12 -9.11 -11.24
C PRO A 35 -7.03 -8.44 -12.29
N LYS A 36 -7.59 -9.20 -13.25
CA LYS A 36 -8.51 -8.67 -14.26
C LYS A 36 -9.93 -8.52 -13.72
N GLN A 37 -10.27 -9.14 -12.59
CA GLN A 37 -11.58 -9.02 -11.98
C GLN A 37 -11.73 -7.66 -11.28
N PRO A 38 -12.94 -7.05 -11.31
CA PRO A 38 -13.22 -5.82 -10.57
C PRO A 38 -12.87 -5.97 -9.08
N LEU A 39 -12.29 -4.92 -8.48
CA LEU A 39 -11.84 -4.94 -7.08
C LEU A 39 -12.93 -5.45 -6.12
N ASN A 40 -14.16 -4.94 -6.23
CA ASN A 40 -15.27 -5.37 -5.39
C ASN A 40 -15.69 -6.84 -5.61
N ALA A 41 -15.48 -7.40 -6.80
CA ALA A 41 -15.70 -8.82 -7.05
C ALA A 41 -14.65 -9.68 -6.36
N ARG A 42 -13.38 -9.24 -6.40
CA ARG A 42 -12.26 -9.89 -5.68
C ARG A 42 -12.48 -9.86 -4.17
N ILE A 43 -12.87 -8.71 -3.62
CA ILE A 43 -13.18 -8.56 -2.17
C ILE A 43 -14.31 -9.51 -1.77
N ARG A 44 -15.44 -9.53 -2.50
CA ARG A 44 -16.57 -10.40 -2.18
C ARG A 44 -16.22 -11.88 -2.25
N ASP A 45 -15.44 -12.31 -3.24
CA ASP A 45 -14.98 -13.69 -3.35
C ASP A 45 -14.05 -14.06 -2.19
N LEU A 46 -13.10 -13.19 -1.83
CA LEU A 46 -12.19 -13.41 -0.70
C LEU A 46 -12.95 -13.51 0.63
N MET A 47 -13.80 -12.53 0.93
CA MET A 47 -14.55 -12.45 2.20
C MET A 47 -15.46 -13.66 2.45
N LYS A 48 -16.01 -14.26 1.38
CA LYS A 48 -16.81 -15.49 1.45
C LYS A 48 -15.98 -16.72 1.80
N ARG A 49 -14.68 -16.72 1.48
CA ARG A 49 -13.77 -17.84 1.73
C ARG A 49 -13.10 -17.76 3.09
N MET A 50 -13.12 -16.59 3.74
CA MET A 50 -12.47 -16.38 5.04
C MET A 50 -13.29 -16.95 6.19
N THR A 51 -12.60 -17.68 7.06
CA THR A 51 -13.03 -18.03 8.41
C THR A 51 -13.13 -16.78 9.29
N LEU A 52 -13.74 -16.91 10.47
CA LEU A 52 -13.75 -15.83 11.46
C LEU A 52 -12.33 -15.46 11.92
N ALA A 53 -11.46 -16.45 12.14
CA ALA A 53 -10.08 -16.23 12.56
C ALA A 53 -9.29 -15.42 11.52
N GLU A 54 -9.43 -15.75 10.22
CA GLU A 54 -8.78 -14.98 9.15
C GLU A 54 -9.31 -13.54 9.08
N LYS A 55 -10.60 -13.30 9.35
CA LYS A 55 -11.18 -11.95 9.40
C LYS A 55 -10.63 -11.13 10.56
N ILE A 56 -10.55 -11.73 11.75
CA ILE A 56 -9.95 -11.09 12.93
C ILE A 56 -8.47 -10.82 12.68
N GLY A 57 -7.73 -11.77 12.11
CA GLY A 57 -6.33 -11.61 11.73
C GLY A 57 -6.12 -10.41 10.81
N GLN A 58 -6.98 -10.23 9.79
CA GLN A 58 -6.93 -9.05 8.92
C GLN A 58 -7.18 -7.72 9.62
N MET A 59 -7.94 -7.70 10.73
CA MET A 59 -8.18 -6.52 11.56
C MET A 59 -7.08 -6.30 12.62
N THR A 60 -6.07 -7.16 12.67
CA THR A 60 -5.01 -7.12 13.68
C THR A 60 -3.73 -6.55 13.06
N GLN A 61 -3.25 -5.44 13.63
CA GLN A 61 -1.93 -4.90 13.38
C GLN A 61 -1.03 -5.17 14.59
N ILE A 62 0.16 -5.72 14.36
CA ILE A 62 1.14 -6.00 15.43
C ILE A 62 2.43 -5.22 15.22
N GLU A 63 3.19 -5.04 16.30
CA GLU A 63 4.51 -4.41 16.24
C GLU A 63 5.56 -5.42 15.74
N ARG A 64 6.55 -4.97 14.98
CA ARG A 64 7.51 -5.86 14.31
C ARG A 64 8.38 -6.69 15.24
N SER A 65 8.59 -6.28 16.49
CA SER A 65 9.40 -7.01 17.50
C SER A 65 8.75 -8.30 17.97
N VAL A 66 7.41 -8.40 17.85
CA VAL A 66 6.65 -9.61 18.15
C VAL A 66 6.23 -10.37 16.88
N ALA A 67 6.63 -9.88 15.70
CA ALA A 67 6.29 -10.48 14.42
C ALA A 67 7.37 -11.47 13.97
N THR A 68 6.94 -12.69 13.63
CA THR A 68 7.76 -13.70 12.94
C THR A 68 6.95 -14.31 11.81
N PRO A 69 7.57 -14.93 10.78
CA PRO A 69 6.82 -15.59 9.71
C PRO A 69 5.78 -16.60 10.23
N ASP A 70 6.11 -17.31 11.32
CA ASP A 70 5.20 -18.26 11.97
C ASP A 70 4.02 -17.57 12.65
N VAL A 71 4.23 -16.44 13.34
CA VAL A 71 3.16 -15.63 13.92
C VAL A 71 2.23 -15.11 12.81
N MET A 72 2.81 -14.61 11.71
CA MET A 72 2.05 -14.14 10.55
C MET A 72 1.18 -15.24 9.96
N ASN A 73 1.72 -16.45 9.81
CA ASN A 73 1.00 -17.61 9.29
C ASN A 73 -0.10 -18.09 10.25
N LYS A 74 0.27 -18.36 11.51
CA LYS A 74 -0.60 -18.98 12.53
C LYS A 74 -1.81 -18.14 12.87
N TYR A 75 -1.65 -16.81 12.91
CA TYR A 75 -2.69 -15.88 13.35
C TYR A 75 -3.29 -15.04 12.21
N PHE A 76 -2.92 -15.32 10.94
CA PHE A 76 -3.46 -14.65 9.75
C PHE A 76 -3.34 -13.12 9.78
N ILE A 77 -2.26 -12.63 10.40
CA ILE A 77 -2.06 -11.21 10.71
C ILE A 77 -2.12 -10.36 9.43
N GLY A 78 -2.98 -9.33 9.45
CA GLY A 78 -3.22 -8.45 8.32
C GLY A 78 -2.24 -7.29 8.18
N SER A 79 -1.63 -6.86 9.28
CA SER A 79 -0.71 -5.74 9.24
C SER A 79 0.41 -5.83 10.28
N VAL A 80 1.56 -5.28 9.94
CA VAL A 80 2.69 -5.08 10.86
C VAL A 80 3.07 -3.60 10.84
N LEU A 81 3.60 -3.07 11.94
CA LEU A 81 4.15 -1.73 11.98
C LEU A 81 5.53 -1.69 12.65
N SER A 82 6.35 -0.71 12.26
CA SER A 82 7.51 -0.27 13.03
C SER A 82 7.15 0.99 13.80
N GLY A 83 7.16 0.91 15.14
CA GLY A 83 7.03 2.11 15.98
C GLY A 83 8.28 2.99 15.88
N GLY A 84 8.25 4.17 16.51
CA GLY A 84 9.42 5.06 16.59
C GLY A 84 10.65 4.33 17.14
N GLY A 85 11.74 4.30 16.37
CA GLY A 85 12.98 3.60 16.72
C GLY A 85 12.95 2.08 16.58
N SER A 86 11.87 1.49 16.09
CA SER A 86 11.76 0.04 15.86
C SER A 86 12.37 -0.38 14.53
N GLU A 87 13.71 -0.35 14.50
CA GLU A 87 14.55 -0.69 13.35
C GLU A 87 14.95 -2.18 13.36
N PRO A 88 15.26 -2.80 12.20
CA PRO A 88 15.74 -4.18 12.17
C PRO A 88 17.09 -4.37 12.86
N ALA A 89 17.96 -3.36 12.80
CA ALA A 89 19.26 -3.29 13.47
C ALA A 89 19.72 -1.82 13.52
N PRO A 90 20.63 -1.44 14.43
CA PRO A 90 21.19 -0.08 14.46
C PRO A 90 21.79 0.30 13.10
N LYS A 91 21.39 1.45 12.55
CA LYS A 91 21.85 1.96 11.26
C LYS A 91 21.61 0.98 10.09
N ALA A 92 20.51 0.23 10.14
CA ALA A 92 20.16 -0.72 9.10
C ALA A 92 20.08 -0.09 7.70
N SER A 93 20.61 -0.80 6.71
CA SER A 93 20.49 -0.41 5.31
C SER A 93 19.06 -0.58 4.80
N ALA A 94 18.72 0.09 3.69
CA ALA A 94 17.44 -0.11 3.01
C ALA A 94 17.20 -1.60 2.64
N GLU A 95 18.26 -2.32 2.25
CA GLU A 95 18.19 -3.76 1.96
C GLU A 95 17.82 -4.58 3.20
N ALA A 96 18.37 -4.26 4.38
CA ALA A 96 18.01 -4.95 5.62
C ALA A 96 16.52 -4.76 5.97
N TRP A 97 15.97 -3.57 5.72
CA TRP A 97 14.53 -3.33 5.83
C TRP A 97 13.72 -4.15 4.83
N VAL A 98 14.12 -4.17 3.55
CA VAL A 98 13.46 -5.00 2.52
C VAL A 98 13.46 -6.47 2.92
N ASN A 99 14.57 -6.98 3.44
CA ASN A 99 14.70 -8.37 3.89
C ASN A 99 13.76 -8.67 5.07
N LEU A 100 13.65 -7.77 6.05
CA LEU A 100 12.69 -7.87 7.14
C LEU A 100 11.25 -7.95 6.60
N VAL A 101 10.85 -6.98 5.78
CA VAL A 101 9.47 -6.89 5.23
C VAL A 101 9.14 -8.13 4.40
N ASN A 102 10.05 -8.56 3.52
CA ASN A 102 9.87 -9.76 2.70
C ASN A 102 9.79 -11.04 3.53
N GLY A 103 10.58 -11.15 4.61
CA GLY A 103 10.53 -12.30 5.53
C GLY A 103 9.14 -12.46 6.15
N LEU A 104 8.58 -11.36 6.68
CA LEU A 104 7.24 -11.35 7.25
C LEU A 104 6.16 -11.60 6.20
N GLN A 105 6.30 -10.99 5.01
CA GLN A 105 5.37 -11.18 3.90
C GLN A 105 5.30 -12.64 3.45
N LYS A 106 6.43 -13.37 3.42
CA LYS A 106 6.45 -14.82 3.13
C LYS A 106 5.60 -15.60 4.12
N GLY A 107 5.63 -15.24 5.41
CA GLY A 107 4.75 -15.81 6.43
C GLY A 107 3.27 -15.63 6.09
N SER A 108 2.83 -14.39 5.81
CA SER A 108 1.45 -14.10 5.41
C SER A 108 1.01 -14.83 4.12
N LEU A 109 1.89 -14.87 3.12
CA LEU A 109 1.61 -15.52 1.83
C LEU A 109 1.56 -17.06 1.91
N SER A 110 2.18 -17.65 2.93
CA SER A 110 2.13 -19.11 3.17
C SER A 110 0.82 -19.58 3.83
N THR A 111 -0.07 -18.67 4.23
CA THR A 111 -1.39 -19.02 4.77
C THR A 111 -2.29 -19.63 3.70
N ARG A 112 -3.37 -20.31 4.13
CA ARG A 112 -4.35 -20.97 3.25
C ARG A 112 -4.89 -20.08 2.13
N LEU A 113 -5.17 -18.79 2.42
CA LEU A 113 -5.66 -17.82 1.44
C LEU A 113 -4.56 -16.93 0.85
N GLY A 114 -3.35 -16.97 1.40
CA GLY A 114 -2.21 -16.19 0.93
C GLY A 114 -2.50 -14.69 0.83
N ILE A 115 -3.18 -14.12 1.83
CA ILE A 115 -3.51 -12.69 1.86
C ILE A 115 -2.24 -11.93 2.28
N PRO A 116 -1.73 -10.99 1.46
CA PRO A 116 -0.54 -10.22 1.82
C PRO A 116 -0.80 -9.33 3.03
N MET A 117 0.18 -9.16 3.91
CA MET A 117 0.10 -8.14 4.95
C MET A 117 0.44 -6.75 4.39
N ILE A 118 -0.01 -5.72 5.08
CA ILE A 118 0.42 -4.34 4.85
C ILE A 118 1.34 -3.88 5.99
N TYR A 119 2.53 -3.38 5.65
CA TYR A 119 3.50 -2.88 6.64
C TYR A 119 3.40 -1.35 6.76
N GLY A 120 3.20 -0.84 7.97
CA GLY A 120 3.08 0.59 8.27
C GLY A 120 4.30 1.17 8.98
N ILE A 121 4.57 2.46 8.76
CA ILE A 121 5.60 3.20 9.51
C ILE A 121 5.26 4.70 9.60
N ASP A 122 5.73 5.35 10.68
CA ASP A 122 5.67 6.79 10.85
C ASP A 122 6.68 7.53 9.96
N ALA A 123 6.40 7.68 8.66
CA ALA A 123 7.19 8.52 7.75
C ALA A 123 6.63 9.97 7.69
N VAL A 124 6.67 10.67 8.82
CA VAL A 124 5.93 11.94 9.05
C VAL A 124 6.67 13.21 8.61
N HIS A 125 7.97 13.12 8.32
CA HIS A 125 8.79 14.23 7.81
C HIS A 125 9.97 13.68 6.99
N GLY A 126 9.66 12.81 6.03
CA GLY A 126 10.62 11.89 5.43
C GLY A 126 10.57 10.52 6.09
N HIS A 127 11.39 9.58 5.62
CA HIS A 127 11.46 8.20 6.14
C HIS A 127 12.31 8.13 7.42
N ASN A 128 11.85 8.85 8.44
CA ASN A 128 12.63 9.32 9.58
C ASN A 128 13.13 8.23 10.55
N ASN A 129 12.58 7.02 10.50
CA ASN A 129 13.11 5.86 11.24
C ASN A 129 14.28 5.17 10.51
N VAL A 130 14.63 5.60 9.30
CA VAL A 130 15.63 4.89 8.48
C VAL A 130 16.91 5.70 8.42
N TYR A 131 18.01 5.03 8.79
CA TYR A 131 19.33 5.62 8.75
C TYR A 131 19.66 6.16 7.36
N ASN A 132 20.15 7.41 7.33
CA ASN A 132 20.53 8.13 6.11
C ASN A 132 19.38 8.46 5.15
N ALA A 133 18.12 8.32 5.58
CA ALA A 133 16.97 8.87 4.85
C ALA A 133 16.97 10.40 4.89
N THR A 134 16.34 11.03 3.89
CA THR A 134 16.15 12.47 3.88
C THR A 134 15.19 12.86 4.99
N ILE A 135 15.60 13.81 5.84
CA ILE A 135 14.76 14.38 6.90
C ILE A 135 14.29 15.77 6.47
N PHE A 136 12.99 15.92 6.27
CA PHE A 136 12.37 17.19 5.96
C PHE A 136 12.04 17.97 7.25
N PRO A 137 11.81 19.30 7.15
CA PRO A 137 11.26 20.06 8.26
C PRO A 137 9.94 19.46 8.74
N HIS A 138 9.68 19.51 10.05
CA HIS A 138 8.38 19.12 10.60
C HIS A 138 7.26 20.06 10.14
N ASN A 139 6.02 19.58 10.27
CA ASN A 139 4.83 20.17 9.69
C ASN A 139 4.63 21.64 10.05
N VAL A 140 4.90 22.07 11.28
CA VAL A 140 4.78 23.49 11.65
C VAL A 140 5.66 24.39 10.78
N GLY A 141 6.90 23.96 10.49
CA GLY A 141 7.83 24.67 9.61
C GLY A 141 7.39 24.64 8.15
N LEU A 142 6.88 23.50 7.67
CA LEU A 142 6.28 23.40 6.33
C LEU A 142 5.05 24.30 6.20
N GLY A 143 4.26 24.39 7.27
CA GLY A 143 3.18 25.33 7.47
C GLY A 143 3.58 26.74 7.08
N VAL A 144 4.63 27.27 7.73
CA VAL A 144 5.15 28.65 7.54
C VAL A 144 5.38 29.01 6.08
N THR A 145 5.77 28.05 5.24
CA THR A 145 6.06 28.30 3.82
C THR A 145 4.87 28.80 3.01
N ARG A 146 3.65 28.38 3.38
CA ARG A 146 2.41 28.60 2.61
C ARG A 146 2.51 28.15 1.13
N GLN A 147 3.47 27.28 0.78
CA GLN A 147 3.75 26.85 -0.59
C GLN A 147 2.88 25.68 -1.04
N VAL A 148 1.57 25.93 -1.07
CA VAL A 148 0.51 24.95 -1.37
C VAL A 148 -0.41 25.39 -2.51
N THR A 149 -0.14 26.55 -3.12
CA THR A 149 -0.97 27.07 -4.20
C THR A 149 -0.13 27.97 -5.12
N PHE A 150 -0.22 27.73 -6.43
CA PHE A 150 0.06 28.73 -7.46
C PHE A 150 -1.18 28.78 -8.34
N VAL A 151 -1.94 29.88 -8.24
CA VAL A 151 -2.88 30.25 -9.30
C VAL A 151 -2.02 30.79 -10.43
N LEU A 152 -1.85 30.01 -11.49
CA LEU A 152 -1.30 30.55 -12.74
C LEU A 152 -2.40 31.38 -13.41
N THR A 153 -2.44 32.68 -13.12
CA THR A 153 -3.02 33.64 -14.05
C THR A 153 -2.02 33.81 -15.18
N GLN A 154 -2.15 33.03 -16.25
CA GLN A 154 -1.53 33.41 -17.52
C GLN A 154 -2.24 34.66 -18.02
N ILE A 155 -1.58 35.81 -17.97
CA ILE A 155 -1.84 36.85 -18.96
C ILE A 155 -1.05 36.44 -20.21
N SER A 156 -1.61 35.55 -21.02
CA SER A 156 -1.02 35.25 -22.32
C SER A 156 -1.34 36.39 -23.28
N ARG A 157 -0.31 37.09 -23.76
CA ARG A 157 -0.45 38.06 -24.86
C ARG A 157 -0.51 37.40 -26.24
N ASN A 158 -0.25 36.10 -26.39
CA ASN A 158 -0.26 35.42 -27.69
C ASN A 158 -0.85 34.01 -27.58
N GLN A 159 -1.88 33.78 -28.39
CA GLN A 159 -2.86 32.72 -28.32
C GLN A 159 -2.31 31.34 -28.74
N GLN A 160 -1.39 30.75 -27.95
CA GLN A 160 -1.12 29.31 -28.00
C GLN A 160 -0.41 28.83 -26.72
N ALA A 161 -1.09 28.90 -25.59
CA ALA A 161 -0.57 28.31 -24.35
C ALA A 161 -0.96 26.83 -24.26
N SER A 162 0.00 25.92 -24.43
CA SER A 162 -0.14 24.57 -23.87
C SER A 162 0.01 24.66 -22.36
N PHE A 163 -1.10 24.50 -21.64
CA PHE A 163 -1.11 24.43 -20.18
C PHE A 163 -0.46 23.12 -19.72
N LYS A 164 0.84 23.14 -19.46
CA LYS A 164 1.48 22.08 -18.66
C LYS A 164 1.33 22.47 -17.20
N HIS A 165 0.31 21.92 -16.54
CA HIS A 165 0.09 22.09 -15.10
C HIS A 165 1.26 21.44 -14.34
N TYR A 166 2.28 22.22 -13.99
CA TYR A 166 3.30 21.75 -13.05
C TYR A 166 2.72 21.92 -11.64
N ARG A 167 2.19 20.84 -11.04
CA ARG A 167 1.96 20.78 -9.59
C ARG A 167 3.32 20.88 -8.89
N THR A 168 3.82 22.10 -8.73
CA THR A 168 5.10 22.39 -8.06
C THR A 168 4.83 22.79 -6.61
N PHE A 169 3.86 22.13 -5.95
CA PHE A 169 3.64 22.35 -4.54
C PHE A 169 4.80 21.69 -3.79
N MET A 170 5.54 22.46 -3.02
CA MET A 170 6.66 21.95 -2.23
C MET A 170 6.22 20.75 -1.39
N ILE A 171 5.04 20.84 -0.77
CA ILE A 171 4.51 19.76 0.06
C ILE A 171 4.17 18.49 -0.73
N PHE A 172 3.64 18.62 -1.96
CA PHE A 172 3.37 17.50 -2.84
C PHE A 172 4.67 16.76 -3.16
N ARG A 173 5.72 17.51 -3.54
CA ARG A 173 7.04 16.95 -3.86
C ARG A 173 7.72 16.29 -2.65
N ILE A 174 7.51 16.83 -1.44
CA ILE A 174 7.95 16.18 -0.19
C ILE A 174 7.22 14.84 -0.02
N GLY A 175 5.91 14.79 -0.29
CA GLY A 175 5.14 13.55 -0.31
C GLY A 175 5.71 12.53 -1.31
N GLU A 176 5.99 12.96 -2.55
CA GLU A 176 6.56 12.09 -3.59
C GLU A 176 7.93 11.52 -3.18
N ALA A 177 8.82 12.38 -2.69
CA ALA A 177 10.15 11.97 -2.22
C ALA A 177 10.07 11.03 -1.01
N THR A 178 9.16 11.32 -0.07
CA THR A 178 8.93 10.44 1.09
C THR A 178 8.41 9.08 0.65
N ALA A 179 7.43 9.04 -0.26
CA ALA A 179 6.86 7.78 -0.76
C ALA A 179 7.93 6.91 -1.43
N LEU A 180 8.86 7.53 -2.17
CA LEU A 180 10.01 6.84 -2.74
C LEU A 180 10.89 6.18 -1.71
N GLU A 181 11.37 6.96 -0.74
CA GLU A 181 12.31 6.47 0.25
C GLU A 181 11.68 5.37 1.12
N VAL A 182 10.39 5.52 1.45
CA VAL A 182 9.63 4.48 2.14
C VAL A 182 9.56 3.21 1.29
N ARG A 183 9.23 3.33 0.00
CA ARG A 183 9.19 2.18 -0.92
C ARG A 183 10.56 1.53 -1.14
N ALA A 184 11.64 2.29 -1.09
CA ALA A 184 13.01 1.77 -1.16
C ALA A 184 13.34 0.78 -0.02
N THR A 185 12.57 0.82 1.07
CA THR A 185 12.67 -0.11 2.22
C THR A 185 11.65 -1.24 2.19
N GLY A 186 10.86 -1.34 1.12
CA GLY A 186 9.80 -2.36 0.96
C GLY A 186 8.48 -2.04 1.67
N ILE A 187 8.42 -0.95 2.43
CA ILE A 187 7.24 -0.58 3.22
C ILE A 187 6.16 0.06 2.32
N PRO A 188 4.90 -0.40 2.37
CA PRO A 188 3.84 0.11 1.52
C PRO A 188 2.95 1.20 2.12
N TYR A 189 3.02 1.46 3.42
CA TYR A 189 2.06 2.31 4.12
C TYR A 189 2.75 3.26 5.09
N VAL A 190 2.36 4.53 5.05
CA VAL A 190 2.86 5.59 5.90
C VAL A 190 1.75 6.13 6.81
N PHE A 191 2.07 6.43 8.06
CA PHE A 191 1.16 7.08 9.02
C PHE A 191 1.26 8.60 8.94
N ALA A 192 1.00 9.15 7.75
CA ALA A 192 1.10 10.58 7.46
C ALA A 192 0.01 11.00 6.46
N PRO A 193 -0.39 12.28 6.44
CA PRO A 193 0.04 13.39 7.30
C PRO A 193 -0.72 13.48 8.63
N CYS A 194 -0.12 14.12 9.64
CA CYS A 194 -0.86 14.64 10.79
C CYS A 194 -1.56 15.95 10.40
N ILE A 195 -2.90 15.91 10.33
CA ILE A 195 -3.74 17.07 9.96
C ILE A 195 -4.41 17.72 11.19
N ALA A 196 -3.79 17.56 12.36
CA ALA A 196 -4.25 18.24 13.56
C ALA A 196 -4.19 19.76 13.36
N VAL A 197 -5.14 20.48 13.95
CA VAL A 197 -5.13 21.93 14.06
C VAL A 197 -4.70 22.25 15.49
N CYS A 198 -3.41 22.47 15.72
CA CYS A 198 -2.91 22.73 17.07
C CYS A 198 -3.39 24.10 17.54
N ARG A 199 -4.26 24.16 18.56
CA ARG A 199 -4.79 25.41 19.13
C ARG A 199 -4.12 25.80 20.45
N ASP A 200 -3.28 24.92 20.98
CA ASP A 200 -2.55 25.13 22.23
C ASP A 200 -1.12 24.60 22.09
N PRO A 201 -0.10 25.47 22.03
CA PRO A 201 1.28 25.06 21.82
C PRO A 201 1.88 24.28 22.98
N ARG A 202 1.20 24.18 24.12
CA ARG A 202 1.60 23.30 25.23
C ARG A 202 1.46 21.82 24.88
N TRP A 203 0.70 21.49 23.82
CA TRP A 203 0.60 20.13 23.33
C TRP A 203 1.93 19.66 22.72
N GLY A 204 2.51 18.59 23.26
CA GLY A 204 3.83 18.08 22.84
C GLY A 204 3.96 17.65 21.38
N ARG A 205 2.84 17.54 20.63
CA ARG A 205 2.83 17.24 19.19
C ARG A 205 2.47 18.45 18.32
N CYS A 206 2.48 19.67 18.88
CA CYS A 206 2.12 20.87 18.13
C CYS A 206 3.00 21.08 16.88
N TYR A 207 4.25 20.61 16.92
CA TYR A 207 5.16 20.64 15.76
C TYR A 207 4.70 19.76 14.58
N GLU A 208 3.84 18.77 14.82
CA GLU A 208 3.23 17.91 13.80
C GLU A 208 1.98 18.52 13.17
N SER A 209 1.45 19.61 13.74
CA SER A 209 0.40 20.40 13.10
C SER A 209 1.03 21.40 12.12
N TYR A 210 0.42 21.56 10.95
CA TYR A 210 0.88 22.58 10.00
C TYR A 210 0.57 24.01 10.47
N SER A 211 -0.51 24.21 11.23
CA SER A 211 -0.95 25.54 11.66
C SER A 211 -2.08 25.42 12.69
N GLU A 212 -2.26 26.48 13.47
CA GLU A 212 -3.47 26.69 14.26
C GLU A 212 -4.68 27.11 13.41
N ASP A 213 -4.45 27.56 12.17
CA ASP A 213 -5.48 27.90 11.18
C ASP A 213 -5.76 26.71 10.28
N HIS A 214 -7.01 26.23 10.32
CA HIS A 214 -7.48 25.09 9.56
C HIS A 214 -7.37 25.27 8.04
N LYS A 215 -7.38 26.50 7.51
CA LYS A 215 -7.25 26.75 6.06
C LYS A 215 -5.86 26.39 5.56
N ILE A 216 -4.84 26.65 6.36
CA ILE A 216 -3.46 26.25 6.04
C ILE A 216 -3.33 24.72 6.10
N VAL A 217 -3.90 24.09 7.14
CA VAL A 217 -3.90 22.63 7.26
C VAL A 217 -4.60 21.97 6.07
N GLN A 218 -5.76 22.49 5.65
CA GLN A 218 -6.49 22.03 4.47
C GLN A 218 -5.64 22.12 3.19
N ALA A 219 -4.96 23.25 2.97
CA ALA A 219 -4.11 23.42 1.80
C ALA A 219 -2.87 22.51 1.83
N MET A 220 -2.35 22.15 3.00
CA MET A 220 -1.22 21.22 3.16
C MET A 220 -1.58 19.74 2.89
N THR A 221 -2.87 19.41 2.71
CA THR A 221 -3.30 18.06 2.34
C THR A 221 -2.84 17.62 0.95
N GLU A 222 -2.25 18.52 0.14
CA GLU A 222 -1.57 18.20 -1.12
C GLU A 222 -0.39 17.22 -0.95
N ILE A 223 0.09 16.98 0.28
CA ILE A 223 1.02 15.87 0.55
C ILE A 223 0.42 14.50 0.29
N ILE A 224 -0.91 14.32 0.46
CA ILE A 224 -1.61 13.05 0.30
C ILE A 224 -1.49 12.52 -1.13
N PRO A 225 -1.84 13.28 -2.19
CA PRO A 225 -1.59 12.82 -3.56
C PRO A 225 -0.10 12.72 -3.89
N GLY A 226 0.79 13.44 -3.20
CA GLY A 226 2.24 13.19 -3.31
C GLY A 226 2.63 11.80 -2.79
N LEU A 227 2.03 11.36 -1.68
CA LEU A 227 2.28 10.04 -1.07
C LEU A 227 1.60 8.90 -1.83
N GLN A 228 0.40 9.15 -2.38
CA GLN A 228 -0.48 8.13 -2.96
C GLN A 228 -0.48 8.11 -4.49
N GLY A 229 -0.04 9.19 -5.14
CA GLY A 229 -0.33 9.49 -6.54
C GLY A 229 -1.69 10.18 -6.73
N ASP A 230 -1.84 10.85 -7.88
CA ASP A 230 -3.09 11.55 -8.22
C ASP A 230 -4.24 10.58 -8.43
N MET A 231 -5.37 10.90 -7.78
CA MET A 231 -6.61 10.14 -7.93
C MET A 231 -7.21 10.39 -9.34
N PRO A 232 -7.68 9.36 -10.06
CA PRO A 232 -8.33 9.53 -11.35
C PRO A 232 -9.57 10.42 -11.23
N PRO A 233 -9.88 11.26 -12.24
CA PRO A 233 -11.07 12.12 -12.21
C PRO A 233 -12.39 11.35 -12.04
N THR A 234 -12.41 10.07 -12.45
CA THR A 234 -13.57 9.17 -12.37
C THR A 234 -13.69 8.46 -11.03
N ALA A 235 -12.71 8.61 -10.12
CA ALA A 235 -12.73 7.95 -8.83
C ALA A 235 -13.76 8.58 -7.89
N ARG A 236 -14.37 7.73 -7.06
CA ARG A 236 -15.34 8.18 -6.06
C ARG A 236 -14.61 8.91 -4.92
N LYS A 237 -15.04 10.15 -4.61
CA LYS A 237 -14.57 10.86 -3.42
C LYS A 237 -14.82 10.04 -2.15
N GLY A 238 -13.84 10.03 -1.25
CA GLY A 238 -13.89 9.27 0.01
C GLY A 238 -13.56 7.79 -0.14
N ALA A 239 -13.24 7.29 -1.33
CA ALA A 239 -12.69 5.96 -1.50
C ALA A 239 -11.16 5.97 -1.25
N PRO A 240 -10.61 4.99 -0.52
CA PRO A 240 -9.16 4.83 -0.42
C PRO A 240 -8.54 4.67 -1.81
N TYR A 241 -7.43 5.37 -2.07
CA TYR A 241 -6.74 5.34 -3.34
C TYR A 241 -5.22 5.29 -3.11
N VAL A 242 -4.57 4.42 -3.86
CA VAL A 242 -3.11 4.41 -4.06
C VAL A 242 -2.91 4.10 -5.52
N SER A 243 -2.17 4.94 -6.22
CA SER A 243 -1.88 4.77 -7.64
C SER A 243 -1.04 3.52 -7.86
N THR A 244 -1.39 2.77 -8.90
CA THR A 244 -0.58 1.67 -9.43
C THR A 244 0.40 2.13 -10.51
N ALA A 245 0.34 3.41 -10.90
CA ALA A 245 1.29 3.95 -11.84
C ALA A 245 2.68 3.83 -11.22
N LYS A 246 3.62 3.23 -11.97
CA LYS A 246 5.05 3.41 -11.69
C LYS A 246 5.23 4.92 -11.57
N VAL A 247 5.80 5.40 -10.46
CA VAL A 247 6.13 6.81 -10.39
C VAL A 247 7.10 7.04 -11.55
N ASN A 248 6.61 7.72 -12.58
CA ASN A 248 7.33 7.92 -13.82
C ASN A 248 8.37 8.99 -13.53
N TYR A 249 9.54 8.58 -13.05
CA TYR A 249 10.69 9.46 -13.00
C TYR A 249 11.09 9.75 -14.43
N LEU A 250 10.81 10.97 -14.89
CA LEU A 250 11.72 11.60 -15.80
C LEU A 250 13.03 11.75 -15.03
N ARG A 251 14.07 11.02 -15.45
CA ARG A 251 15.45 11.39 -15.09
C ARG A 251 15.65 12.87 -15.47
N ARG A 252 16.65 13.53 -14.87
CA ARG A 252 16.97 14.95 -15.18
C ARG A 252 17.23 15.19 -16.68
N ASP A 253 17.51 14.14 -17.45
CA ASP A 253 17.72 14.12 -18.89
C ASP A 253 16.45 13.80 -19.73
N GLY A 254 15.30 13.61 -19.09
CA GLY A 254 14.03 13.29 -19.76
C GLY A 254 13.84 11.83 -20.15
N SER A 255 14.73 10.92 -19.75
CA SER A 255 14.57 9.47 -20.02
C SER A 255 13.79 8.75 -18.92
N TYR A 256 13.05 7.71 -19.32
CA TYR A 256 12.43 6.74 -18.40
C TYR A 256 13.47 5.68 -17.97
N PRO A 257 13.34 5.08 -16.78
CA PRO A 257 14.14 3.92 -16.39
C PRO A 257 13.89 2.69 -17.27
#